data_AF-A0A382EMU2-F1
#
_entry.id   AF-A0A382EMU2-F1
#
_cell.length_a   1.000
_cell.length_b   1.000
_cell.length_c   1.000
_cell.angle_alpha   90.00
_cell.angle_beta   90.00
_cell.angle_gamma   90.00
#
_symmetry.space_group_name_H-M   'P 1'
#
loop_
_entity.id
_entity.type
_entity.pdbx_description
1 polymer ?
#
loop_
_entity_poly.entity_id
_entity_poly.type
_entity_poly.pdbx_seq_one_letter_code
_entity_poly.pdbx_strand_id
1 'polypeptide(L)'
;MFSNFSYKDGKGNLTQIPVMYGDITRQVGHIIRDNSENKIPSAPRISVYIQALAMDRTRTADATYVGKIHLRERAFDSENNEYLNTQGQNYTVERLMPTPFNLGVNVDIWSTNTEQKLQIVEQILTLFNPSLEIQTTDNYVDWTSLSVVHLENITFSTRSIPIGTESEIDVAQLTFETPIWLSPPAKVKKLGVITSVVMSIFDETKGTIDLGSATPELVRYDDSPAQDVKGDPNDGTSERTDAVSLAITTYKDYDAIVTNNIVVLGDKGIAGEINWRTVLDALPGQYIAGLSKIYLSRLDLGSVIGTIALNELDETQLIVNWDTDTIPTNSIFEGPAVTKGTIDYIIDPTRTNPTDIKASGTRILLLGDIGAETNVDGADAWKDINGNDLLASVNDIIEWDNNAWTIVFNASDNDGSDSTVDIKYTTNLNTGIQYKWDGTAWTL
;
A
#
# COMPACT_ATOMS: atom_id res chain seq x y z
N MET A 1 33.88 11.80 -12.69
CA MET A 1 34.91 11.64 -13.74
C MET A 1 35.87 12.82 -13.77
N PHE A 2 35.41 14.05 -14.01
CA PHE A 2 36.32 15.19 -14.24
C PHE A 2 36.87 15.88 -12.98
N SER A 3 36.49 15.39 -11.79
CA SER A 3 37.05 15.83 -10.52
C SER A 3 38.45 15.25 -10.30
N ASN A 4 39.35 16.04 -9.71
CA ASN A 4 40.69 15.64 -9.25
C ASN A 4 41.85 15.72 -10.27
N PHE A 5 41.67 16.47 -11.37
CA PHE A 5 42.81 16.84 -12.22
C PHE A 5 43.65 17.93 -11.55
N SER A 6 44.96 17.86 -11.76
CA SER A 6 45.92 18.85 -11.25
C SER A 6 46.82 19.36 -12.37
N TYR A 7 47.29 20.60 -12.23
CA TYR A 7 48.31 21.17 -13.10
C TYR A 7 49.54 21.54 -12.27
N LYS A 8 50.70 21.53 -12.92
CA LYS A 8 51.97 21.95 -12.34
C LYS A 8 52.15 23.44 -12.60
N ASP A 9 52.24 24.24 -11.54
CA ASP A 9 52.59 25.65 -11.63
C ASP A 9 54.08 25.82 -12.00
N GLY A 10 54.48 27.00 -12.47
CA GLY A 10 55.87 27.33 -12.81
C GLY A 10 56.86 27.18 -11.64
N LYS A 11 56.35 27.08 -10.40
CA LYS A 11 57.12 26.77 -9.17
C LYS A 11 57.22 25.28 -8.85
N GLY A 12 56.66 24.42 -9.69
CA GLY A 12 56.69 22.97 -9.53
C GLY A 12 55.64 22.37 -8.59
N ASN A 13 54.76 23.19 -8.01
CA ASN A 13 53.68 22.72 -7.13
C ASN A 13 52.49 22.22 -7.95
N LEU A 14 51.91 21.10 -7.52
CA LEU A 14 50.69 20.54 -8.08
C LEU A 14 49.48 21.21 -7.43
N THR A 15 48.67 21.90 -8.24
CA THR A 15 47.44 22.55 -7.79
C THR A 15 46.24 21.85 -8.42
N GLN A 16 45.28 21.44 -7.59
CA GLN A 16 44.04 20.81 -8.05
C GLN A 16 43.11 21.84 -8.69
N ILE A 17 42.51 21.47 -9.82
CA ILE A 17 41.64 22.37 -10.58
C ILE A 17 40.22 22.27 -10.04
N PRO A 18 39.56 23.41 -9.72
CA PRO A 18 38.17 23.40 -9.32
C PRO A 18 37.27 23.05 -10.50
N VAL A 19 36.30 22.16 -10.24
CA VAL A 19 35.25 21.77 -11.19
C VAL A 19 33.92 22.31 -10.71
N MET A 20 33.17 22.96 -11.59
CA MET A 20 31.83 23.48 -11.30
C MET A 20 30.81 22.91 -12.27
N TYR A 21 29.58 22.72 -11.79
CA TYR A 21 28.44 22.38 -12.63
C TYR A 21 27.66 23.64 -12.99
N GLY A 22 27.52 23.92 -14.28
CA GLY A 22 26.85 25.11 -14.80
C GLY A 22 27.56 25.72 -16.01
N ASP A 23 26.87 26.61 -16.72
CA ASP A 23 27.46 27.39 -17.81
C ASP A 23 28.14 28.65 -17.24
N ILE A 24 29.46 28.75 -17.41
CA ILE A 24 30.27 29.86 -16.90
C ILE A 24 30.03 31.16 -17.70
N THR A 25 29.53 31.11 -18.93
CA THR A 25 29.28 32.31 -19.74
C THR A 25 28.30 33.27 -19.06
N ARG A 26 27.31 32.75 -18.32
CA ARG A 26 26.34 33.56 -17.57
C ARG A 26 26.94 34.21 -16.31
N GLN A 27 27.87 33.54 -15.64
CA GLN A 27 28.58 34.11 -14.48
C GLN A 27 29.65 35.13 -14.90
N VAL A 28 30.32 34.89 -16.02
CA VAL A 28 31.32 35.80 -16.58
C VAL A 28 30.68 37.03 -17.20
N GLY A 29 29.51 36.91 -17.84
CA GLY A 29 28.73 38.07 -18.29
C GLY A 29 28.35 39.03 -17.16
N HIS A 30 28.13 38.53 -15.94
CA HIS A 30 27.92 39.37 -14.76
C HIS A 30 29.21 40.04 -14.26
N ILE A 31 30.35 39.35 -14.29
CA ILE A 31 31.65 39.90 -13.88
C ILE A 31 32.17 40.95 -14.88
N ILE A 32 31.96 40.75 -16.18
CA ILE A 32 32.29 41.71 -17.23
C ILE A 32 31.38 42.96 -17.14
N ARG A 33 30.11 42.80 -16.74
CA ARG A 33 29.16 43.92 -16.61
C ARG A 33 29.43 44.82 -15.40
N ASP A 34 30.07 44.28 -14.36
CA ASP A 34 30.45 45.03 -13.14
C ASP A 34 31.73 45.87 -13.30
N ASN A 35 32.32 45.95 -14.51
CA ASN A 35 33.40 46.85 -14.92
C ASN A 35 34.46 47.14 -13.83
N SER A 36 34.87 46.09 -13.12
CA SER A 36 35.93 46.14 -12.13
C SER A 36 37.09 45.32 -12.66
N GLU A 37 38.06 46.02 -13.23
CA GLU A 37 39.36 45.50 -13.68
C GLU A 37 40.08 44.69 -12.59
N ASN A 38 39.68 44.86 -11.32
CA ASN A 38 40.29 44.23 -10.16
C ASN A 38 39.74 42.84 -9.83
N LYS A 39 38.75 42.33 -10.57
CA LYS A 39 38.19 40.97 -10.37
C LYS A 39 38.51 40.08 -11.57
N ILE A 40 39.79 39.75 -11.71
CA ILE A 40 40.26 38.78 -12.70
C ILE A 40 39.55 37.44 -12.43
N PRO A 41 38.89 36.82 -13.44
CA PRO A 41 38.28 35.51 -13.26
C PRO A 41 39.34 34.48 -12.84
N SER A 42 39.09 33.74 -11.77
CA SER A 42 40.01 32.69 -11.30
C SER A 42 40.06 31.54 -12.32
N ALA A 43 41.07 31.55 -13.18
CA ALA A 43 41.45 30.43 -14.05
C ALA A 43 42.81 29.88 -13.56
N PRO A 44 43.07 28.56 -13.65
CA PRO A 44 42.30 27.56 -14.40
C PRO A 44 41.10 26.97 -13.66
N ARG A 45 40.03 26.62 -14.40
CA ARG A 45 38.81 25.97 -13.89
C ARG A 45 38.13 25.14 -14.97
N ILE A 46 37.38 24.12 -14.56
CA ILE A 46 36.58 23.27 -15.46
C ILE A 46 35.10 23.50 -15.19
N SER A 47 34.33 23.75 -16.24
CA SER A 47 32.87 23.77 -16.21
C SER A 47 32.31 22.52 -16.83
N VAL A 48 31.26 21.97 -16.24
CA VAL A 48 30.48 20.88 -16.86
C VAL A 48 29.02 21.29 -16.90
N TYR A 49 28.36 21.19 -18.06
CA TYR A 49 26.94 21.46 -18.18
C TYR A 49 26.29 20.60 -19.26
N ILE A 50 24.99 20.39 -19.13
CA ILE A 50 24.18 19.69 -20.12
C ILE A 50 23.92 20.64 -21.29
N GLN A 51 24.34 20.25 -22.49
CA GLN A 51 24.07 20.99 -23.72
C GLN A 51 22.71 20.60 -24.29
N ALA A 52 22.43 19.30 -24.38
CA ALA A 52 21.25 18.78 -25.06
C ALA A 52 20.81 17.46 -24.44
N LEU A 53 19.51 17.21 -24.49
CA LEU A 53 18.93 15.91 -24.19
C LEU A 53 18.03 15.56 -25.37
N ALA A 54 18.44 14.56 -26.15
CA ALA A 54 17.71 14.11 -27.33
C ALA A 54 17.24 12.67 -27.14
N MET A 55 16.04 12.34 -27.62
CA MET A 55 15.56 10.97 -27.58
C MET A 55 16.25 10.15 -28.68
N ASP A 56 16.79 8.99 -28.31
CA ASP A 56 17.41 8.10 -29.29
C ASP A 56 16.36 7.15 -29.90
N ARG A 57 15.96 7.47 -31.13
CA ARG A 57 14.95 6.71 -31.88
C ARG A 57 15.42 5.32 -32.29
N THR A 58 16.73 5.09 -32.37
CA THR A 58 17.29 3.81 -32.84
C THR A 58 17.25 2.73 -31.76
N ARG A 59 17.33 3.14 -30.48
CA ARG A 59 17.24 2.26 -29.30
C ARG A 59 15.83 2.19 -28.71
N THR A 60 14.87 2.89 -29.31
CA THR A 60 13.48 2.89 -28.82
C THR A 60 12.85 1.52 -29.05
N ALA A 61 12.47 0.86 -27.96
CA ALA A 61 11.69 -0.37 -27.97
C ALA A 61 10.23 -0.08 -27.54
N ASP A 62 9.40 -1.13 -27.49
CA ASP A 62 8.01 -1.02 -27.05
C ASP A 62 7.91 -0.44 -25.63
N ALA A 63 7.29 0.74 -25.53
CA ALA A 63 7.12 1.47 -24.27
C ALA A 63 6.14 0.80 -23.30
N THR A 64 5.32 -0.15 -23.77
CA THR A 64 4.37 -0.88 -22.93
C THR A 64 4.96 -2.14 -22.28
N TYR A 65 6.19 -2.51 -22.63
CA TYR A 65 6.82 -3.70 -22.11
C TYR A 65 7.11 -3.59 -20.60
N VAL A 66 6.58 -4.56 -19.84
CA VAL A 66 6.84 -4.72 -18.41
C VAL A 66 7.69 -5.97 -18.21
N GLY A 67 8.92 -5.77 -17.75
CA GLY A 67 9.80 -6.86 -17.34
C GLY A 67 9.53 -7.25 -15.89
N LYS A 68 9.30 -8.54 -15.64
CA LYS A 68 9.16 -9.08 -14.29
C LYS A 68 10.36 -9.96 -13.97
N ILE A 69 11.10 -9.62 -12.92
CA ILE A 69 12.13 -10.49 -12.34
C ILE A 69 11.65 -10.96 -10.97
N HIS A 70 11.74 -12.26 -10.75
CA HIS A 70 11.53 -12.89 -9.45
C HIS A 70 12.89 -13.04 -8.76
N LEU A 71 13.06 -12.34 -7.65
CA LEU A 71 14.22 -12.43 -6.79
C LEU A 71 13.90 -13.27 -5.56
N ARG A 72 14.84 -14.12 -5.18
CA ARG A 72 14.81 -14.86 -3.92
C ARG A 72 16.02 -14.43 -3.11
N GLU A 73 15.79 -13.83 -1.96
CA GLU A 73 16.87 -13.49 -1.04
C GLU A 73 17.20 -14.70 -0.16
N ARG A 74 18.42 -14.70 0.35
CA ARG A 74 18.83 -15.60 1.43
C ARG A 74 18.46 -14.96 2.75
N ALA A 75 18.00 -15.74 3.72
CA ALA A 75 17.70 -15.21 5.05
C ALA A 75 18.99 -14.63 5.66
N PHE A 76 18.92 -13.40 6.18
CA PHE A 76 20.04 -12.74 6.83
C PHE A 76 19.95 -12.93 8.33
N ASP A 77 21.00 -13.46 8.94
CA ASP A 77 21.13 -13.57 10.39
C ASP A 77 21.78 -12.29 10.94
N SER A 78 21.01 -11.52 11.72
CA SER A 78 21.46 -10.28 12.34
C SER A 78 22.45 -10.48 13.50
N GLU A 79 22.57 -11.67 14.08
CA GLU A 79 23.55 -11.93 15.14
C GLU A 79 24.94 -12.24 14.59
N ASN A 80 25.02 -13.02 13.51
CA ASN A 80 26.29 -13.44 12.91
C ASN A 80 26.69 -12.60 11.68
N ASN A 81 25.82 -11.71 11.18
CA ASN A 81 26.00 -10.95 9.93
C ASN A 81 26.26 -11.84 8.70
N GLU A 82 25.66 -13.03 8.68
CA GLU A 82 25.83 -14.01 7.60
C GLU A 82 24.51 -14.31 6.88
N TYR A 83 24.62 -14.62 5.59
CA TYR A 83 23.49 -15.11 4.80
C TYR A 83 23.33 -16.61 4.99
N LEU A 84 22.26 -17.03 5.65
CA LEU A 84 21.91 -18.44 5.83
C LEU A 84 21.62 -19.12 4.48
N ASN A 85 21.72 -20.45 4.45
CA ASN A 85 21.30 -21.26 3.30
C ASN A 85 19.77 -21.48 3.26
N THR A 86 19.03 -20.87 4.18
CA THR A 86 17.57 -20.90 4.22
C THR A 86 16.99 -19.81 3.31
N GLN A 87 15.84 -20.11 2.73
CA GLN A 87 15.15 -19.18 1.84
C GLN A 87 14.64 -17.97 2.64
N GLY A 88 15.05 -16.77 2.23
CA GLY A 88 14.61 -15.51 2.79
C GLY A 88 13.39 -14.94 2.05
N GLN A 89 13.30 -13.63 2.00
CA GLN A 89 12.16 -12.95 1.38
C GLN A 89 12.18 -13.11 -0.14
N ASN A 90 11.00 -13.34 -0.71
CA ASN A 90 10.80 -13.45 -2.15
C ASN A 90 10.15 -12.15 -2.66
N TYR A 91 10.76 -11.55 -3.67
CA TYR A 91 10.31 -10.30 -4.26
C TYR A 91 10.09 -10.47 -5.74
N THR A 92 9.02 -9.86 -6.25
CA THR A 92 8.83 -9.64 -7.68
C THR A 92 9.08 -8.17 -7.95
N VAL A 93 10.12 -7.87 -8.72
CA VAL A 93 10.38 -6.51 -9.16
C VAL A 93 9.78 -6.37 -10.55
N GLU A 94 8.75 -5.52 -10.65
CA GLU A 94 8.16 -5.12 -11.90
C GLU A 94 8.79 -3.80 -12.36
N ARG A 95 9.43 -3.84 -13.52
CA ARG A 95 10.08 -2.68 -14.13
C ARG A 95 9.47 -2.40 -15.50
N LEU A 96 9.26 -1.11 -15.77
CA LEU A 96 8.83 -0.62 -17.08
C LEU A 96 10.05 -0.51 -17.99
N MET A 97 9.86 -0.72 -19.29
CA MET A 97 10.91 -0.49 -20.29
C MET A 97 11.42 0.95 -20.17
N PRO A 98 12.73 1.17 -19.95
CA PRO A 98 13.29 2.50 -19.87
C PRO A 98 13.26 3.18 -21.24
N THR A 99 13.13 4.50 -21.22
CA THR A 99 13.21 5.34 -22.42
C THR A 99 14.67 5.74 -22.69
N PRO A 100 15.21 5.51 -23.90
CA PRO A 100 16.59 5.85 -24.22
C PRO A 100 16.73 7.33 -24.59
N PHE A 101 17.74 7.97 -24.02
CA PHE A 101 18.16 9.32 -24.38
C PHE A 101 19.65 9.35 -24.72
N ASN A 102 20.03 10.30 -25.55
CA ASN A 102 21.41 10.74 -25.74
C ASN A 102 21.57 12.07 -24.99
N LEU A 103 22.42 12.06 -23.99
CA LEU A 103 22.77 13.23 -23.20
C LEU A 103 24.05 13.84 -23.77
N GLY A 104 23.93 15.05 -24.32
CA GLY A 104 25.07 15.86 -24.72
C GLY A 104 25.57 16.68 -23.53
N VAL A 105 26.81 16.46 -23.11
CA VAL A 105 27.47 17.18 -22.02
C VAL A 105 28.67 17.93 -22.58
N ASN A 106 28.74 19.22 -22.30
CA ASN A 106 29.91 20.03 -22.61
C ASN A 106 30.78 20.22 -21.38
N VAL A 107 32.09 20.12 -21.59
CA VAL A 107 33.12 20.42 -20.61
C VAL A 107 33.97 21.55 -21.14
N ASP A 108 33.90 22.69 -20.46
CA ASP A 108 34.66 23.90 -20.81
C ASP A 108 35.85 24.04 -19.87
N ILE A 109 37.06 24.01 -20.43
CA ILE A 109 38.31 24.17 -19.71
C ILE A 109 38.81 25.60 -19.92
N TRP A 110 38.82 26.38 -18.84
CA TRP A 110 39.28 27.77 -18.84
C TRP A 110 40.73 27.80 -18.36
N SER A 111 41.61 28.45 -19.12
CA SER A 111 43.04 28.51 -18.82
C SER A 111 43.63 29.88 -19.17
N THR A 112 44.60 30.34 -18.38
CA THR A 112 45.33 31.60 -18.66
C THR A 112 46.55 31.39 -19.55
N ASN A 113 47.10 30.18 -19.58
CA ASN A 113 48.27 29.81 -20.38
C ASN A 113 48.02 28.49 -21.14
N THR A 114 48.51 28.42 -22.37
CA THR A 114 48.54 27.22 -23.22
C THR A 114 49.16 26.02 -22.53
N GLU A 115 50.22 26.20 -21.72
CA GLU A 115 50.86 25.08 -21.03
C GLU A 115 49.94 24.44 -19.99
N GLN A 116 49.22 25.24 -19.20
CA GLN A 116 48.22 24.74 -18.26
C GLN A 116 47.10 24.01 -19.00
N LYS A 117 46.65 24.56 -20.15
CA LYS A 117 45.64 23.92 -21.00
C LYS A 117 46.08 22.54 -21.48
N LEU A 118 47.30 22.43 -22.01
CA LEU A 118 47.85 21.18 -22.52
C LEU A 118 47.98 20.13 -21.42
N GLN A 119 48.49 20.50 -20.23
CA GLN A 119 48.60 19.57 -19.10
C GLN A 119 47.24 18.99 -18.68
N ILE A 120 46.17 19.79 -18.73
CA ILE A 120 44.82 19.35 -18.36
C ILE A 120 44.20 18.50 -19.46
N VAL A 121 44.29 18.97 -20.71
CA VAL A 121 43.69 18.29 -21.86
C VAL A 121 44.35 16.94 -22.09
N GLU A 122 45.67 16.81 -21.94
CA GLU A 122 46.38 15.54 -22.11
C GLU A 122 45.94 14.46 -21.10
N GLN A 123 45.75 14.84 -19.83
CA GLN A 123 45.24 13.94 -18.79
C GLN A 123 43.83 13.44 -19.10
N ILE A 124 43.00 14.26 -19.75
CA ILE A 124 41.63 13.89 -20.12
C ILE A 124 41.63 13.03 -21.38
N LEU A 125 42.33 13.45 -22.44
CA LEU A 125 42.28 12.77 -23.75
C LEU A 125 42.87 11.36 -23.72
N THR A 126 43.86 11.10 -22.85
CA THR A 126 44.45 9.75 -22.69
C THR A 126 43.50 8.72 -22.09
N LEU A 127 42.42 9.16 -21.42
CA LEU A 127 41.39 8.26 -20.87
C LEU A 127 40.39 7.79 -21.92
N PHE A 128 40.29 8.49 -23.05
CA PHE A 128 39.30 8.19 -24.08
C PHE A 128 39.97 7.58 -25.31
N ASN A 129 39.49 6.39 -25.69
CA ASN A 129 39.81 5.79 -26.98
C ASN A 129 38.50 5.45 -27.69
N PRO A 130 38.09 6.26 -28.67
CA PRO A 130 36.99 7.25 -28.64
C PRO A 130 35.88 7.17 -27.55
N SER A 131 35.78 6.09 -26.79
CA SER A 131 34.77 5.91 -25.74
C SER A 131 35.38 5.43 -24.42
N LEU A 132 34.70 5.72 -23.32
CA LEU A 132 34.98 5.17 -21.99
C LEU A 132 33.71 4.52 -21.45
N GLU A 133 33.81 3.27 -20.99
CA GLU A 133 32.70 2.56 -20.36
C GLU A 133 32.71 2.77 -18.85
N ILE A 134 31.55 3.09 -18.28
CA ILE A 134 31.38 3.29 -16.84
C ILE A 134 30.17 2.49 -16.39
N GLN A 135 30.39 1.64 -15.39
CA GLN A 135 29.32 0.94 -14.68
C GLN A 135 28.99 1.72 -13.40
N THR A 136 27.75 2.21 -13.29
CA THR A 136 27.30 3.04 -12.15
C THR A 136 26.85 2.21 -10.95
N THR A 137 26.33 1.01 -11.18
CA THR A 137 25.86 0.09 -10.14
C THR A 137 26.10 -1.37 -10.53
N ASP A 138 26.35 -2.22 -9.54
CA ASP A 138 26.48 -3.67 -9.69
C ASP A 138 25.14 -4.41 -9.53
N ASN A 139 24.05 -3.65 -9.40
CA ASN A 139 22.72 -4.24 -9.31
C ASN A 139 22.27 -4.79 -10.67
N TYR A 140 22.28 -6.11 -10.82
CA TYR A 140 21.81 -6.78 -12.04
C TYR A 140 20.32 -6.55 -12.36
N VAL A 141 19.53 -6.10 -11.38
CA VAL A 141 18.11 -5.75 -11.56
C VAL A 141 17.97 -4.38 -12.23
N ASP A 142 19.01 -3.55 -12.18
CA ASP A 142 19.02 -2.22 -12.76
C ASP A 142 19.50 -2.25 -14.23
N TRP A 143 18.56 -1.95 -15.13
CA TRP A 143 18.81 -1.84 -16.56
C TRP A 143 19.57 -0.56 -16.97
N THR A 144 19.68 0.43 -16.09
CA THR A 144 20.31 1.73 -16.38
C THR A 144 21.80 1.77 -15.99
N SER A 145 22.34 0.65 -15.54
CA SER A 145 23.64 0.52 -14.87
C SER A 145 24.86 0.70 -15.77
N LEU A 146 24.75 0.38 -17.06
CA LEU A 146 25.84 0.52 -18.03
C LEU A 146 25.67 1.78 -18.87
N SER A 147 26.59 2.72 -18.72
CA SER A 147 26.65 3.93 -19.51
C SER A 147 28.01 4.06 -20.18
N VAL A 148 28.01 4.32 -21.47
CA VAL A 148 29.22 4.61 -22.24
C VAL A 148 29.31 6.13 -22.42
N VAL A 149 30.51 6.67 -22.41
CA VAL A 149 30.78 8.10 -22.65
C VAL A 149 31.62 8.21 -23.92
N HIS A 150 31.07 8.84 -24.95
CA HIS A 150 31.75 9.11 -26.21
C HIS A 150 32.31 10.53 -26.20
N LEU A 151 33.53 10.68 -26.70
CA LEU A 151 34.11 12.00 -27.01
C LEU A 151 33.84 12.31 -28.47
N GLU A 152 32.91 13.22 -28.74
CA GLU A 152 32.43 13.53 -30.11
C GLU A 152 33.26 14.62 -30.78
N ASN A 153 33.49 15.72 -30.06
CA ASN A 153 34.15 16.89 -30.64
C ASN A 153 35.05 17.59 -29.63
N ILE A 154 36.15 18.16 -30.14
CA ILE A 154 37.16 18.89 -29.39
C ILE A 154 37.38 20.23 -30.08
N THR A 155 36.92 21.32 -29.46
CA THR A 155 37.24 22.68 -29.88
C THR A 155 38.40 23.20 -29.02
N PHE A 156 39.61 23.21 -29.57
CA PHE A 156 40.83 23.46 -28.80
C PHE A 156 40.99 24.91 -28.31
N SER A 157 40.43 25.89 -29.02
CA SER A 157 40.45 27.29 -28.61
C SER A 157 39.30 28.05 -29.28
N THR A 158 38.64 28.91 -28.52
CA THR A 158 37.58 29.82 -28.99
C THR A 158 38.02 31.28 -28.99
N ARG A 159 39.32 31.56 -28.85
CA ARG A 159 39.88 32.92 -28.94
C ARG A 159 39.43 33.58 -30.24
N SER A 160 38.49 34.52 -30.14
CA SER A 160 38.23 35.46 -31.22
C SER A 160 39.34 36.50 -31.16
N ILE A 161 39.91 36.90 -32.28
CA ILE A 161 40.94 37.94 -32.29
C ILE A 161 40.26 39.30 -32.52
N PRO A 162 39.95 40.10 -31.49
CA PRO A 162 39.81 41.55 -31.65
C PRO A 162 41.11 42.23 -31.24
N ILE A 163 41.65 43.03 -32.15
CA ILE A 163 42.75 43.97 -31.90
C ILE A 163 42.31 44.93 -30.77
N GLY A 164 42.95 44.89 -29.60
CA GLY A 164 42.90 46.05 -28.70
C GLY A 164 43.12 45.90 -27.19
N THR A 165 43.03 44.73 -26.55
CA THR A 165 43.21 44.63 -25.08
C THR A 165 43.84 43.30 -24.65
N GLU A 166 44.91 43.38 -23.85
CA GLU A 166 45.80 42.27 -23.50
C GLU A 166 45.23 41.31 -22.42
N SER A 167 45.52 40.02 -22.61
CA SER A 167 45.15 38.84 -21.81
C SER A 167 43.68 38.36 -21.89
N GLU A 168 43.34 37.69 -23.00
CA GLU A 168 42.11 36.91 -23.11
C GLU A 168 42.30 35.51 -22.50
N ILE A 169 41.32 35.05 -21.71
CA ILE A 169 41.27 33.68 -21.19
C ILE A 169 41.01 32.73 -22.35
N ASP A 170 41.76 31.63 -22.44
CA ASP A 170 41.53 30.60 -23.45
C ASP A 170 40.55 29.56 -22.94
N VAL A 171 39.56 29.21 -23.77
CA VAL A 171 38.56 28.19 -23.47
C VAL A 171 38.70 27.06 -24.49
N ALA A 172 38.97 25.85 -23.99
CA ALA A 172 38.82 24.62 -24.76
C ALA A 172 37.49 23.96 -24.39
N GLN A 173 36.72 23.57 -25.40
CA GLN A 173 35.41 22.94 -25.21
C GLN A 173 35.47 21.49 -25.71
N LEU A 174 35.15 20.56 -24.83
CA LEU A 174 35.03 19.14 -25.11
C LEU A 174 33.55 18.75 -25.08
N THR A 175 33.04 18.19 -26.17
CA THR A 175 31.66 17.72 -26.26
C THR A 175 31.64 16.21 -26.10
N PHE A 176 30.91 15.76 -25.08
CA PHE A 176 30.67 14.35 -24.79
C PHE A 176 29.23 13.98 -25.10
N GLU A 177 29.04 12.77 -25.63
CA GLU A 177 27.72 12.17 -25.80
C GLU A 177 27.63 10.90 -24.95
N THR A 178 26.64 10.84 -24.08
CA THR A 178 26.39 9.67 -23.22
C THR A 178 25.02 9.09 -23.50
N PRO A 179 24.92 7.85 -24.03
CA PRO A 179 23.67 7.11 -24.03
C PRO A 179 23.23 6.84 -22.60
N ILE A 180 22.06 7.35 -22.20
CA ILE A 180 21.44 7.09 -20.90
C ILE A 180 20.04 6.49 -21.08
N TRP A 181 19.56 5.86 -20.01
CA TRP A 181 18.22 5.29 -19.92
C TRP A 181 17.49 5.96 -18.77
N LEU A 182 16.28 6.45 -19.03
CA LEU A 182 15.42 7.03 -18.00
C LEU A 182 14.17 6.17 -17.84
N SER A 183 13.92 5.71 -16.62
CA SER A 183 12.74 4.93 -16.25
C SER A 183 12.05 5.52 -15.02
N PRO A 184 10.74 5.32 -14.88
CA PRO A 184 10.06 5.53 -13.61
C PRO A 184 10.54 4.51 -12.56
N PRO A 185 10.38 4.80 -11.26
CA PRO A 185 10.74 3.88 -10.19
C PRO A 185 10.12 2.48 -10.36
N ALA A 186 10.90 1.43 -10.09
CA ALA A 186 10.43 0.05 -10.17
C ALA A 186 9.47 -0.28 -9.02
N LYS A 187 8.44 -1.08 -9.29
CA LYS A 187 7.50 -1.55 -8.27
C LYS A 187 8.01 -2.86 -7.68
N VAL A 188 8.24 -2.88 -6.37
CA VAL A 188 8.62 -4.08 -5.64
C VAL A 188 7.39 -4.68 -4.98
N LYS A 189 6.97 -5.86 -5.43
CA LYS A 189 5.88 -6.62 -4.83
C LYS A 189 6.48 -7.76 -4.02
N LYS A 190 6.12 -7.85 -2.74
CA LYS A 190 6.45 -9.04 -1.93
C LYS A 190 5.41 -10.12 -2.23
N LEU A 191 5.85 -11.34 -2.49
CA LEU A 191 4.93 -12.47 -2.61
C LEU A 191 4.45 -12.84 -1.20
N GLY A 192 3.18 -12.57 -0.90
CA GLY A 192 2.53 -13.17 0.26
C GLY A 192 2.40 -14.66 0.00
N VAL A 193 3.24 -15.47 0.66
CA VAL A 193 3.06 -16.92 0.67
C VAL A 193 2.01 -17.22 1.74
N ILE A 194 0.84 -17.72 1.32
CA ILE A 194 -0.15 -18.27 2.25
C ILE A 194 0.40 -19.64 2.68
N THR A 195 0.82 -19.77 3.94
CA THR A 195 1.39 -21.03 4.45
C THR A 195 0.31 -21.98 4.98
N SER A 196 -0.87 -21.48 5.36
CA SER A 196 -2.04 -22.30 5.68
C SER A 196 -3.34 -21.51 5.54
N VAL A 197 -4.42 -22.21 5.19
CA VAL A 197 -5.79 -21.72 5.26
C VAL A 197 -6.48 -22.58 6.32
N VAL A 198 -6.86 -21.99 7.46
CA VAL A 198 -7.68 -22.65 8.47
C VAL A 198 -9.11 -22.19 8.24
N MET A 199 -10.02 -23.13 7.98
CA MET A 199 -11.46 -22.85 7.89
C MET A 199 -12.12 -23.50 9.11
N SER A 200 -12.78 -22.71 9.95
CA SER A 200 -13.73 -23.21 10.93
C SER A 200 -15.14 -23.00 10.39
N ILE A 201 -15.92 -24.08 10.29
CA ILE A 201 -17.34 -24.00 9.93
C ILE A 201 -18.13 -23.89 11.23
N PHE A 202 -18.59 -22.69 11.55
CA PHE A 202 -19.63 -22.47 12.55
C PHE A 202 -20.97 -22.29 11.82
N ASP A 203 -21.90 -23.22 12.03
CA ASP A 203 -23.29 -23.16 11.56
C ASP A 203 -24.19 -22.81 12.76
N GLU A 204 -24.58 -21.53 12.85
CA GLU A 204 -25.40 -21.00 13.96
C GLU A 204 -26.83 -21.58 13.96
N THR A 205 -27.31 -22.06 12.81
CA THR A 205 -28.64 -22.68 12.69
C THR A 205 -28.72 -24.10 13.24
N LYS A 206 -27.60 -24.80 13.43
CA LYS A 206 -27.58 -26.22 13.85
C LYS A 206 -26.98 -26.49 15.22
N GLY A 207 -26.50 -25.46 15.91
CA GLY A 207 -25.76 -25.62 17.17
C GLY A 207 -24.43 -26.35 16.96
N THR A 208 -23.58 -26.32 17.97
CA THR A 208 -22.27 -26.97 17.98
C THR A 208 -22.40 -28.45 17.63
N ILE A 209 -21.93 -28.85 16.45
CA ILE A 209 -21.81 -30.26 16.08
C ILE A 209 -20.57 -30.80 16.80
N ASP A 210 -20.77 -31.63 17.81
CA ASP A 210 -19.70 -32.44 18.39
C ASP A 210 -19.28 -33.50 17.35
N LEU A 211 -18.21 -33.20 16.60
CA LEU A 211 -17.63 -34.08 15.59
C LEU A 211 -17.13 -35.41 16.16
N GLY A 212 -16.93 -35.52 17.47
CA GLY A 212 -16.64 -36.79 18.15
C GLY A 212 -17.84 -37.73 18.21
N SER A 213 -19.07 -37.21 18.10
CA SER A 213 -20.32 -37.96 18.24
C SER A 213 -21.16 -38.00 16.94
N ALA A 214 -20.83 -37.19 15.94
CA ALA A 214 -21.58 -37.14 14.68
C ALA A 214 -21.37 -38.41 13.83
N THR A 215 -22.40 -39.25 13.73
CA THR A 215 -22.43 -40.41 12.82
C THR A 215 -23.19 -40.09 11.52
N PRO A 216 -22.73 -40.59 10.36
CA PRO A 216 -23.50 -40.47 9.12
C PRO A 216 -24.81 -41.24 9.25
N GLU A 217 -25.90 -40.68 8.71
CA GLU A 217 -27.28 -41.17 8.92
C GLU A 217 -27.48 -42.65 8.55
N LEU A 218 -26.69 -43.15 7.59
CA LEU A 218 -26.72 -44.53 7.11
C LEU A 218 -26.22 -45.57 8.13
N VAL A 219 -25.49 -45.16 9.17
CA VAL A 219 -24.79 -46.06 10.11
C VAL A 219 -25.23 -45.81 11.56
N ARG A 220 -26.22 -44.93 11.77
CA ARG A 220 -26.74 -44.49 13.08
C ARG A 220 -27.26 -45.63 13.97
N TYR A 221 -27.56 -46.80 13.40
CA TYR A 221 -28.13 -47.95 14.09
C TYR A 221 -27.27 -49.23 14.00
N ASP A 222 -26.03 -49.14 13.50
CA ASP A 222 -25.12 -50.29 13.41
C ASP A 222 -24.25 -50.37 14.67
N ASP A 223 -24.59 -51.31 15.56
CA ASP A 223 -23.93 -51.56 16.86
C ASP A 223 -22.82 -52.64 16.76
N SER A 224 -22.13 -52.69 15.60
CA SER A 224 -21.08 -53.66 15.34
C SER A 224 -19.74 -53.25 16.01
N PRO A 225 -18.99 -54.17 16.66
CA PRO A 225 -17.71 -53.88 17.34
C PRO A 225 -16.58 -53.33 16.46
N ALA A 226 -16.82 -53.22 15.15
CA ALA A 226 -15.91 -52.63 14.18
C ALA A 226 -16.08 -51.10 14.02
N GLN A 227 -17.21 -50.55 14.48
CA GLN A 227 -17.53 -49.11 14.43
C GLN A 227 -17.28 -48.38 15.76
N ASP A 228 -16.98 -49.13 16.83
CA ASP A 228 -16.60 -48.61 18.14
C ASP A 228 -15.25 -47.87 18.09
N VAL A 229 -15.20 -46.74 18.77
CA VAL A 229 -13.98 -45.96 18.99
C VAL A 229 -13.10 -46.72 19.99
N LYS A 230 -11.96 -47.25 19.53
CA LYS A 230 -10.98 -47.92 20.40
C LYS A 230 -9.87 -46.95 20.76
N GLY A 231 -9.69 -46.69 22.05
CA GLY A 231 -8.56 -45.91 22.56
C GLY A 231 -7.31 -46.78 22.70
N ASP A 232 -6.17 -46.31 22.18
CA ASP A 232 -4.86 -46.89 22.50
C ASP A 232 -4.44 -46.46 23.93
N PRO A 233 -4.20 -47.40 24.86
CA PRO A 233 -3.82 -47.07 26.24
C PRO A 233 -2.49 -46.33 26.38
N ASN A 234 -1.65 -46.27 25.34
CA ASN A 234 -0.31 -45.69 25.42
C ASN A 234 -0.18 -44.29 24.82
N ASP A 235 -1.08 -43.87 23.93
CA ASP A 235 -0.93 -42.59 23.19
C ASP A 235 -2.19 -41.71 23.26
N GLY A 236 -3.26 -42.17 23.91
CA GLY A 236 -4.49 -41.38 24.11
C GLY A 236 -5.26 -41.04 22.83
N THR A 237 -4.79 -41.50 21.67
CA THR A 237 -5.44 -41.36 20.38
C THR A 237 -6.51 -42.44 20.19
N SER A 238 -7.63 -42.01 19.62
CA SER A 238 -8.80 -42.81 19.33
C SER A 238 -8.93 -42.89 17.82
N GLU A 239 -8.68 -44.05 17.22
CA GLU A 239 -8.76 -44.22 15.78
C GLU A 239 -10.00 -45.03 15.39
N ARG A 240 -10.70 -44.58 14.34
CA ARG A 240 -11.80 -45.31 13.69
C ARG A 240 -11.46 -45.55 12.23
N THR A 241 -11.61 -46.81 11.79
CA THR A 241 -11.09 -47.34 10.52
C THR A 241 -11.58 -46.63 9.24
N ASP A 242 -12.71 -45.92 9.28
CA ASP A 242 -13.34 -45.30 8.10
C ASP A 242 -13.42 -43.75 8.14
N ALA A 243 -12.72 -43.09 9.06
CA ALA A 243 -12.67 -41.62 9.09
C ALA A 243 -11.51 -41.10 8.22
N VAL A 244 -11.79 -40.78 6.95
CA VAL A 244 -10.94 -39.84 6.19
C VAL A 244 -11.12 -38.45 6.82
N SER A 245 -10.42 -38.23 7.93
CA SER A 245 -10.43 -36.98 8.70
C SER A 245 -9.30 -36.10 8.19
N LEU A 246 -9.57 -35.32 7.15
CA LEU A 246 -8.81 -34.08 6.91
C LEU A 246 -9.35 -33.03 7.89
N ALA A 247 -8.92 -33.15 9.14
CA ALA A 247 -9.16 -32.18 10.20
C ALA A 247 -7.87 -31.38 10.41
N ILE A 248 -7.78 -30.20 9.80
CA ILE A 248 -6.84 -29.18 10.27
C ILE A 248 -7.60 -28.39 11.35
N THR A 249 -7.68 -29.03 12.51
CA THR A 249 -8.09 -28.40 13.75
C THR A 249 -7.02 -27.38 14.12
N THR A 250 -7.40 -26.14 14.42
CA THR A 250 -6.53 -25.17 15.08
C THR A 250 -5.85 -25.86 16.27
N TYR A 251 -4.58 -25.56 16.57
CA TYR A 251 -3.93 -26.07 17.77
C TYR A 251 -4.85 -25.84 18.98
N LYS A 252 -5.45 -26.93 19.50
CA LYS A 252 -6.35 -26.99 20.67
C LYS A 252 -7.73 -26.30 20.58
N ASP A 253 -8.32 -26.09 19.40
CA ASP A 253 -9.71 -25.57 19.29
C ASP A 253 -9.98 -24.28 20.09
N TYR A 254 -9.03 -23.35 20.13
CA TYR A 254 -9.23 -22.08 20.82
C TYR A 254 -10.23 -21.19 20.08
N ASP A 255 -11.12 -20.55 20.84
CA ASP A 255 -12.05 -19.55 20.33
C ASP A 255 -11.32 -18.21 20.16
N ALA A 256 -11.48 -17.56 19.01
CA ALA A 256 -10.95 -16.22 18.77
C ALA A 256 -12.03 -15.17 19.02
N ILE A 257 -11.84 -14.35 20.04
CA ILE A 257 -12.76 -13.27 20.41
C ILE A 257 -12.19 -11.95 19.91
N VAL A 258 -12.94 -11.28 19.03
CA VAL A 258 -12.56 -10.01 18.42
C VAL A 258 -13.31 -8.89 19.10
N THR A 259 -12.60 -7.89 19.63
CA THR A 259 -13.19 -6.67 20.17
C THR A 259 -12.46 -5.47 19.58
N ASN A 260 -13.13 -4.71 18.71
CA ASN A 260 -12.55 -3.62 17.92
C ASN A 260 -11.33 -4.09 17.10
N ASN A 261 -10.13 -3.70 17.54
CA ASN A 261 -8.85 -4.03 16.92
C ASN A 261 -8.05 -5.05 17.74
N ILE A 262 -8.61 -5.59 18.82
CA ILE A 262 -7.92 -6.55 19.67
C ILE A 262 -8.56 -7.92 19.49
N VAL A 263 -7.72 -8.93 19.27
CA VAL A 263 -8.15 -10.33 19.23
C VAL A 263 -7.49 -11.07 20.38
N VAL A 264 -8.33 -11.77 21.13
CA VAL A 264 -7.96 -12.54 22.32
C VAL A 264 -8.38 -13.99 22.10
N LEU A 265 -7.56 -14.93 22.57
CA LEU A 265 -7.88 -16.35 22.55
C LEU A 265 -8.64 -16.75 23.83
N GLY A 266 -9.65 -17.59 23.67
CA GLY A 266 -10.41 -18.21 24.75
C GLY A 266 -10.31 -19.74 24.73
N ASP A 267 -10.33 -20.34 25.92
CA ASP A 267 -10.52 -21.78 26.12
C ASP A 267 -11.63 -21.98 27.14
N LYS A 268 -12.59 -22.87 26.83
CA LYS A 268 -13.72 -23.24 27.70
C LYS A 268 -14.48 -22.06 28.31
N GLY A 269 -14.64 -20.98 27.55
CA GLY A 269 -15.42 -19.80 27.96
C GLY A 269 -14.67 -18.79 28.83
N ILE A 270 -13.37 -18.92 29.02
CA ILE A 270 -12.51 -17.92 29.68
C ILE A 270 -11.66 -17.24 28.61
N ALA A 271 -11.85 -15.93 28.43
CA ALA A 271 -11.10 -15.12 27.47
C ALA A 271 -9.81 -14.57 28.09
N GLY A 272 -8.69 -14.60 27.35
CA GLY A 272 -7.48 -13.84 27.68
C GLY A 272 -6.45 -14.56 28.54
N GLU A 273 -6.57 -15.86 28.74
CA GLU A 273 -5.57 -16.64 29.49
C GLU A 273 -4.45 -17.18 28.59
N ILE A 274 -4.71 -17.29 27.28
CA ILE A 274 -3.81 -17.96 26.35
C ILE A 274 -2.93 -16.95 25.62
N ASN A 275 -1.63 -17.22 25.64
CA ASN A 275 -0.64 -16.46 24.91
C ASN A 275 -0.66 -16.83 23.42
N TRP A 276 -0.77 -15.83 22.55
CA TRP A 276 -0.79 -16.00 21.10
C TRP A 276 0.46 -16.70 20.55
N ARG A 277 1.60 -16.57 21.22
CA ARG A 277 2.87 -17.20 20.85
C ARG A 277 2.76 -18.72 20.81
N THR A 278 1.94 -19.33 21.68
CA THR A 278 1.69 -20.77 21.66
C THR A 278 1.02 -21.24 20.36
N VAL A 279 0.15 -20.41 19.78
CA VAL A 279 -0.52 -20.69 18.51
C VAL A 279 0.39 -20.33 17.34
N LEU A 280 1.08 -19.19 17.41
CA LEU A 280 1.96 -18.71 16.34
C LEU A 280 3.19 -19.61 16.15
N ASP A 281 3.78 -20.14 17.23
CA ASP A 281 4.93 -21.05 17.17
C ASP A 281 4.52 -22.49 16.77
N ALA A 282 3.26 -22.87 17.02
CA ALA A 282 2.73 -24.17 16.60
C ALA A 282 2.35 -24.21 15.11
N LEU A 283 2.12 -23.04 14.49
CA LEU A 283 1.80 -22.93 13.07
C LEU A 283 3.08 -22.91 12.20
N PRO A 284 3.07 -23.54 11.02
CA PRO A 284 4.20 -23.50 10.12
C PRO A 284 4.41 -22.09 9.52
N GLY A 285 5.51 -21.46 9.90
CA GLY A 285 5.91 -20.12 9.47
C GLY A 285 6.59 -19.35 10.60
N GLN A 286 7.20 -18.21 10.28
CA GLN A 286 7.62 -17.26 11.31
C GLN A 286 6.62 -16.11 11.32
N TYR A 287 6.07 -15.82 12.49
CA TYR A 287 5.27 -14.63 12.69
C TYR A 287 6.14 -13.38 12.46
N ILE A 288 5.65 -12.45 11.65
CA ILE A 288 6.31 -11.16 11.42
C ILE A 288 5.27 -10.07 11.63
N ALA A 289 5.52 -9.20 12.62
CA ALA A 289 4.64 -8.10 12.97
C ALA A 289 4.30 -7.23 11.76
N GLY A 290 3.00 -6.99 11.52
CA GLY A 290 2.49 -6.15 10.44
C GLY A 290 2.50 -6.78 9.05
N LEU A 291 3.07 -7.97 8.87
CA LEU A 291 3.05 -8.73 7.60
C LEU A 291 2.17 -9.97 7.68
N SER A 292 2.18 -10.65 8.82
CA SER A 292 1.27 -11.76 9.06
C SER A 292 -0.18 -11.27 8.98
N LYS A 293 -1.06 -12.09 8.40
CA LYS A 293 -2.48 -11.76 8.22
C LYS A 293 -3.36 -12.77 8.94
N ILE A 294 -4.46 -12.30 9.51
CA ILE A 294 -5.56 -13.11 10.02
C ILE A 294 -6.71 -13.07 9.02
N TYR A 295 -7.34 -14.23 8.81
CA TYR A 295 -8.53 -14.38 7.98
C TYR A 295 -9.65 -14.87 8.89
N LEU A 296 -10.71 -14.09 9.03
CA LEU A 296 -11.92 -14.47 9.74
C LEU A 296 -13.04 -14.70 8.72
N SER A 297 -13.38 -15.96 8.47
CA SER A 297 -14.47 -16.32 7.58
C SER A 297 -15.80 -16.22 8.32
N ARG A 298 -16.70 -15.36 7.85
CA ARG A 298 -18.10 -15.32 8.24
C ARG A 298 -18.96 -15.88 7.11
N LEU A 299 -19.99 -16.66 7.42
CA LEU A 299 -20.82 -17.33 6.42
C LEU A 299 -21.59 -16.35 5.52
N ASP A 300 -21.89 -15.16 6.01
CA ASP A 300 -22.69 -14.13 5.34
C ASP A 300 -21.86 -13.14 4.50
N LEU A 301 -20.61 -12.88 4.88
CA LEU A 301 -19.77 -11.84 4.27
C LEU A 301 -18.54 -12.36 3.52
N GLY A 302 -18.19 -13.63 3.73
CA GLY A 302 -16.90 -14.18 3.32
C GLY A 302 -15.80 -13.86 4.32
N SER A 303 -14.56 -13.74 3.85
CA SER A 303 -13.39 -13.60 4.71
C SER A 303 -13.03 -12.14 4.98
N VAL A 304 -13.13 -11.73 6.24
CA VAL A 304 -12.57 -10.46 6.74
C VAL A 304 -11.07 -10.64 6.97
N ILE A 305 -10.26 -9.72 6.46
CA ILE A 305 -8.80 -9.84 6.47
C ILE A 305 -8.21 -8.69 7.28
N GLY A 306 -7.21 -8.99 8.12
CA GLY A 306 -6.43 -7.97 8.82
C GLY A 306 -4.97 -8.34 8.93
N THR A 307 -4.08 -7.35 9.02
CA THR A 307 -2.68 -7.57 9.39
C THR A 307 -2.55 -7.60 10.90
N ILE A 308 -1.72 -8.50 11.41
CA ILE A 308 -1.62 -8.77 12.85
C ILE A 308 -0.30 -8.27 13.44
N ALA A 309 -0.38 -7.75 14.66
CA ALA A 309 0.74 -7.36 15.49
C ALA A 309 0.48 -7.83 16.94
N LEU A 310 1.33 -8.70 17.47
CA LEU A 310 1.33 -9.10 18.87
C LEU A 310 1.66 -7.89 19.75
N ASN A 311 0.88 -7.68 20.80
CA ASN A 311 1.11 -6.58 21.72
C ASN A 311 2.33 -6.88 22.62
N GLU A 312 3.35 -6.02 22.58
CA GLU A 312 4.60 -6.21 23.35
C GLU A 312 4.40 -6.07 24.88
N LEU A 313 3.32 -5.41 25.31
CA LEU A 313 2.97 -5.24 26.72
C LEU A 313 2.13 -6.39 27.27
N ASP A 314 1.41 -7.10 26.40
CA ASP A 314 0.52 -8.20 26.74
C ASP A 314 0.42 -9.19 25.58
N GLU A 315 1.18 -10.28 25.65
CA GLU A 315 1.25 -11.29 24.60
C GLU A 315 -0.04 -12.16 24.47
N THR A 316 -1.03 -11.97 25.34
CA THR A 316 -2.38 -12.57 25.19
C THR A 316 -3.25 -11.82 24.19
N GLN A 317 -2.82 -10.63 23.78
CA GLN A 317 -3.56 -9.75 22.89
C GLN A 317 -2.84 -9.60 21.55
N LEU A 318 -3.62 -9.72 20.48
CA LEU A 318 -3.18 -9.47 19.14
C LEU A 318 -3.90 -8.23 18.61
N ILE A 319 -3.12 -7.23 18.19
CA ILE A 319 -3.60 -6.01 17.58
C ILE A 319 -3.76 -6.25 16.08
N VAL A 320 -4.98 -6.10 15.58
CA VAL A 320 -5.32 -6.26 14.17
C VAL A 320 -5.56 -4.91 13.54
N ASN A 321 -4.89 -4.67 12.42
CA ASN A 321 -5.26 -3.62 11.50
C ASN A 321 -6.10 -4.21 10.37
N TRP A 322 -7.41 -3.98 10.42
CA TRP A 322 -8.36 -4.54 9.47
C TRP A 322 -8.24 -3.87 8.09
N ASP A 323 -8.37 -4.66 7.04
CA ASP A 323 -8.48 -4.16 5.68
C ASP A 323 -9.91 -3.66 5.45
N THR A 324 -10.05 -2.34 5.27
CA THR A 324 -11.35 -1.68 5.12
C THR A 324 -12.11 -2.14 3.89
N ASP A 325 -11.43 -2.68 2.88
CA ASP A 325 -12.06 -3.21 1.67
C ASP A 325 -12.72 -4.59 1.91
N THR A 326 -12.41 -5.24 3.04
CA THR A 326 -12.97 -6.55 3.42
C THR A 326 -14.11 -6.44 4.44
N ILE A 327 -14.42 -5.23 4.91
CA ILE A 327 -15.51 -4.95 5.85
C ILE A 327 -16.71 -4.41 5.06
N PRO A 328 -17.97 -4.73 5.45
CA PRO A 328 -19.15 -4.20 4.76
C PRO A 328 -19.17 -2.68 4.84
N THR A 329 -19.34 -2.04 3.68
CA THR A 329 -19.63 -0.60 3.63
C THR A 329 -21.13 -0.37 3.79
N ASN A 330 -21.50 0.82 4.27
CA ASN A 330 -22.90 1.18 4.40
C ASN A 330 -23.62 1.14 3.06
N SER A 331 -24.83 0.61 3.07
CA SER A 331 -25.72 0.68 1.92
C SER A 331 -26.15 2.11 1.67
N ILE A 332 -26.23 2.48 0.40
CA ILE A 332 -26.67 3.82 0.00
C ILE A 332 -28.21 3.82 -0.01
N PHE A 333 -28.81 4.73 0.75
CA PHE A 333 -30.24 5.02 0.69
C PHE A 333 -30.44 6.38 0.04
N GLU A 334 -31.21 6.44 -1.04
CA GLU A 334 -31.55 7.69 -1.74
C GLU A 334 -32.71 8.37 -1.02
N GLY A 335 -32.44 9.51 -0.39
CA GLY A 335 -33.44 10.29 0.34
C GLY A 335 -33.84 11.58 -0.37
N PRO A 336 -34.95 12.20 0.09
CA PRO A 336 -35.48 13.42 -0.50
C PRO A 336 -34.56 14.65 -0.37
N ALA A 337 -33.74 14.73 0.69
CA ALA A 337 -32.80 15.83 0.90
C ALA A 337 -31.34 15.40 0.73
N VAL A 338 -30.97 14.19 1.16
CA VAL A 338 -29.59 13.69 1.12
C VAL A 338 -29.54 12.21 0.75
N THR A 339 -28.58 11.84 -0.09
CA THR A 339 -28.20 10.44 -0.33
C THR A 339 -27.04 10.07 0.59
N LYS A 340 -27.32 9.29 1.64
CA LYS A 340 -26.30 8.77 2.59
C LYS A 340 -26.59 7.32 2.98
N GLY A 341 -25.66 6.67 3.68
CA GLY A 341 -25.85 5.33 4.24
C GLY A 341 -25.90 5.31 5.77
N THR A 342 -25.91 6.48 6.40
CA THR A 342 -25.83 6.65 7.85
C THR A 342 -27.16 7.16 8.40
N ILE A 343 -27.41 6.83 9.67
CA ILE A 343 -28.55 7.33 10.45
C ILE A 343 -28.06 8.24 11.58
N ASP A 344 -28.84 9.25 11.91
CA ASP A 344 -28.50 10.18 12.99
C ASP A 344 -29.03 9.67 14.32
N TYR A 345 -30.26 9.14 14.36
CA TYR A 345 -30.90 8.68 15.60
C TYR A 345 -31.59 7.32 15.45
N ILE A 346 -31.73 6.62 16.56
CA ILE A 346 -32.57 5.43 16.72
C ILE A 346 -33.62 5.80 17.76
N ILE A 347 -34.89 5.80 17.38
CA ILE A 347 -35.95 6.39 18.20
C ILE A 347 -37.13 5.43 18.32
N ASP A 348 -37.64 5.30 19.54
CA ASP A 348 -38.98 4.80 19.82
C ASP A 348 -39.98 5.96 19.69
N PRO A 349 -40.88 5.92 18.67
CA PRO A 349 -41.79 7.03 18.40
C PRO A 349 -42.86 7.23 19.47
N THR A 350 -43.08 6.26 20.36
CA THR A 350 -44.04 6.37 21.46
C THR A 350 -43.49 7.14 22.67
N ARG A 351 -42.17 7.27 22.75
CA ARG A 351 -41.46 7.88 23.90
C ARG A 351 -40.83 9.22 23.60
N THR A 352 -40.59 9.53 22.33
CA THR A 352 -39.79 10.69 21.92
C THR A 352 -40.56 11.55 20.93
N ASN A 353 -40.60 12.85 21.17
CA ASN A 353 -41.12 13.83 20.22
C ASN A 353 -39.97 14.37 19.35
N PRO A 354 -40.02 14.25 18.01
CA PRO A 354 -38.91 14.64 17.13
C PRO A 354 -38.89 16.13 16.79
N THR A 355 -39.75 17.00 17.36
CA THR A 355 -39.85 18.42 16.98
C THR A 355 -38.52 19.17 17.05
N ASP A 356 -37.68 18.86 18.03
CA ASP A 356 -36.41 19.56 18.27
C ASP A 356 -35.26 19.03 17.38
N ILE A 357 -35.48 17.90 16.69
CA ILE A 357 -34.49 17.24 15.82
C ILE A 357 -34.85 17.34 14.33
N LYS A 358 -35.92 18.06 13.97
CA LYS A 358 -36.32 18.31 12.58
C LYS A 358 -35.32 19.24 11.89
N ALA A 359 -34.26 18.66 11.31
CA ALA A 359 -33.35 19.34 10.41
C ALA A 359 -33.29 18.61 9.05
N SER A 360 -33.03 19.35 7.98
CA SER A 360 -32.93 18.79 6.63
C SER A 360 -31.92 17.63 6.58
N GLY A 361 -32.34 16.49 6.05
CA GLY A 361 -31.48 15.31 5.89
C GLY A 361 -31.22 14.54 7.18
N THR A 362 -31.92 14.85 8.28
CA THR A 362 -31.90 14.02 9.50
C THR A 362 -32.61 12.70 9.24
N ARG A 363 -31.94 11.60 9.58
CA ARG A 363 -32.46 10.23 9.45
C ARG A 363 -32.65 9.56 10.78
N ILE A 364 -33.80 8.88 10.90
CA ILE A 364 -34.20 8.17 12.11
C ILE A 364 -34.52 6.73 11.74
N LEU A 365 -33.93 5.80 12.48
CA LEU A 365 -34.37 4.40 12.50
C LEU A 365 -35.47 4.22 13.56
N LEU A 366 -36.61 3.66 13.17
CA LEU A 366 -37.76 3.50 14.03
C LEU A 366 -37.73 2.17 14.80
N LEU A 367 -37.95 2.24 16.12
CA LEU A 367 -38.11 1.08 17.00
C LEU A 367 -39.57 0.65 17.18
N GLY A 368 -40.53 1.36 16.57
CA GLY A 368 -41.95 1.06 16.63
C GLY A 368 -42.73 1.77 15.52
N ASP A 369 -44.00 1.41 15.37
CA ASP A 369 -44.85 1.93 14.31
C ASP A 369 -45.29 3.39 14.58
N ILE A 370 -45.49 4.14 13.51
CA ILE A 370 -46.05 5.50 13.50
C ILE A 370 -47.33 5.48 12.66
N GLY A 371 -48.46 5.75 13.31
CA GLY A 371 -49.75 5.82 12.64
C GLY A 371 -50.31 4.46 12.22
N ALA A 372 -51.50 4.48 11.63
CA ALA A 372 -52.17 3.33 11.02
C ALA A 372 -53.15 3.84 9.96
N GLU A 373 -53.41 3.06 8.90
CA GLU A 373 -54.37 3.46 7.84
C GLU A 373 -55.79 3.72 8.36
N THR A 374 -56.13 3.14 9.51
CA THR A 374 -57.45 3.29 10.15
C THR A 374 -57.55 4.51 11.05
N ASN A 375 -56.45 5.25 11.28
CA ASN A 375 -56.48 6.45 12.10
C ASN A 375 -57.23 7.57 11.39
N VAL A 376 -58.15 8.21 12.11
CA VAL A 376 -58.84 9.42 11.65
C VAL A 376 -57.94 10.65 11.79
N ASP A 377 -56.98 10.59 12.72
CA ASP A 377 -55.96 11.61 12.98
C ASP A 377 -54.71 10.93 13.56
N GLY A 378 -53.55 11.16 12.95
CA GLY A 378 -52.26 10.57 13.35
C GLY A 378 -51.54 11.37 14.43
N ALA A 379 -50.34 10.92 14.80
CA ALA A 379 -49.56 11.53 15.88
C ALA A 379 -49.01 12.90 15.46
N ASP A 380 -49.46 13.98 16.12
CA ASP A 380 -49.06 15.37 15.83
C ASP A 380 -47.55 15.60 15.74
N ALA A 381 -46.79 14.89 16.57
CA ALA A 381 -45.34 14.99 16.62
C ALA A 381 -44.65 14.63 15.29
N TRP A 382 -45.28 13.74 14.52
CA TRP A 382 -44.76 13.16 13.27
C TRP A 382 -45.44 13.72 12.00
N LYS A 383 -46.34 14.70 12.15
CA LYS A 383 -46.98 15.34 11.00
C LYS A 383 -46.00 16.19 10.18
N ASP A 384 -46.33 16.31 8.90
CA ASP A 384 -45.69 17.25 7.99
C ASP A 384 -46.11 18.71 8.30
N ILE A 385 -45.53 19.69 7.61
CA ILE A 385 -45.89 21.11 7.81
C ILE A 385 -47.32 21.46 7.37
N ASN A 386 -47.94 20.64 6.53
CA ASN A 386 -49.31 20.81 6.03
C ASN A 386 -50.34 20.08 6.90
N GLY A 387 -49.91 19.35 7.94
CA GLY A 387 -50.75 18.58 8.84
C GLY A 387 -51.10 17.17 8.35
N ASN A 388 -50.44 16.65 7.31
CA ASN A 388 -50.62 15.26 6.87
C ASN A 388 -49.90 14.29 7.82
N ASP A 389 -50.52 13.13 8.00
CA ASP A 389 -50.01 12.06 8.85
C ASP A 389 -48.91 11.25 8.17
N LEU A 390 -47.90 10.86 8.95
CA LEU A 390 -46.90 9.86 8.55
C LEU A 390 -47.40 8.47 8.94
N LEU A 391 -47.37 7.54 7.97
CA LEU A 391 -47.52 6.12 8.22
C LEU A 391 -46.16 5.45 7.98
N ALA A 392 -45.56 4.88 9.03
CA ALA A 392 -44.30 4.16 8.96
C ALA A 392 -44.30 2.99 9.95
N SER A 393 -43.60 1.91 9.63
CA SER A 393 -43.54 0.70 10.44
C SER A 393 -42.25 0.62 11.26
N VAL A 394 -42.22 -0.29 12.23
CA VAL A 394 -41.00 -0.68 12.93
C VAL A 394 -39.90 -1.08 11.94
N ASN A 395 -38.65 -0.74 12.26
CA ASN A 395 -37.45 -0.95 11.46
C ASN A 395 -37.34 -0.10 10.18
N ASP A 396 -38.31 0.75 9.87
CA ASP A 396 -38.20 1.71 8.78
C ASP A 396 -37.15 2.78 9.10
N ILE A 397 -36.47 3.26 8.05
CA ILE A 397 -35.65 4.46 8.13
C ILE A 397 -36.45 5.59 7.47
N ILE A 398 -36.59 6.70 8.19
CA ILE A 398 -37.27 7.92 7.71
C ILE A 398 -36.30 9.09 7.64
N GLU A 399 -36.54 10.03 6.72
CA GLU A 399 -35.76 11.25 6.52
C GLU A 399 -36.66 12.49 6.50
N TRP A 400 -36.21 13.58 7.13
CA TRP A 400 -36.88 14.88 7.09
C TRP A 400 -36.30 15.79 6.01
N ASP A 401 -37.15 16.34 5.13
CA ASP A 401 -36.74 17.18 3.98
C ASP A 401 -37.02 18.70 4.15
N ASN A 402 -37.30 19.14 5.38
CA ASN A 402 -37.84 20.46 5.78
C ASN A 402 -39.35 20.65 5.57
N ASN A 403 -40.03 19.71 4.93
CA ASN A 403 -41.46 19.78 4.66
C ASN A 403 -42.20 18.59 5.30
N ALA A 404 -41.72 17.36 5.09
CA ALA A 404 -42.33 16.12 5.53
C ALA A 404 -41.28 15.06 5.93
N TRP A 405 -41.72 14.07 6.72
CA TRP A 405 -40.98 12.82 6.91
C TRP A 405 -41.27 11.88 5.73
N THR A 406 -40.22 11.31 5.15
CA THR A 406 -40.33 10.36 4.04
C THR A 406 -39.60 9.07 4.40
N ILE A 407 -40.21 7.91 4.12
CA ILE A 407 -39.55 6.62 4.28
C ILE A 407 -38.47 6.46 3.21
N VAL A 408 -37.23 6.26 3.65
CA VAL A 408 -36.04 6.04 2.80
C VAL A 408 -35.66 4.57 2.71
N PHE A 409 -36.06 3.78 3.70
CA PHE A 409 -35.97 2.33 3.71
C PHE A 409 -37.23 1.78 4.34
N ASN A 410 -37.97 0.98 3.57
CA ASN A 410 -39.15 0.28 4.03
C ASN A 410 -38.76 -1.16 4.40
N ALA A 411 -38.88 -1.50 5.68
CA ALA A 411 -38.55 -2.81 6.21
C ALA A 411 -39.52 -3.89 5.72
N SER A 412 -40.82 -3.56 5.55
CA SER A 412 -41.83 -4.53 5.11
C SER A 412 -41.60 -4.99 3.67
N ASP A 413 -41.03 -4.14 2.83
CA ASP A 413 -40.73 -4.47 1.42
C ASP A 413 -39.46 -5.34 1.29
N ASN A 414 -38.72 -5.53 2.39
CA ASN A 414 -37.46 -6.26 2.44
C ASN A 414 -37.43 -7.30 3.57
N ASP A 415 -38.60 -7.92 3.84
CA ASP A 415 -38.82 -8.89 4.92
C ASP A 415 -38.49 -10.34 4.53
N GLY A 416 -38.06 -10.56 3.29
CA GLY A 416 -37.75 -11.89 2.76
C GLY A 416 -38.96 -12.70 2.29
N SER A 417 -40.17 -12.12 2.28
CA SER A 417 -41.39 -12.80 1.81
C SER A 417 -41.31 -13.25 0.34
N ASP A 418 -40.53 -12.58 -0.50
CA ASP A 418 -40.23 -12.99 -1.89
C ASP A 418 -38.98 -13.89 -2.01
N SER A 419 -38.59 -14.60 -0.93
CA SER A 419 -37.38 -15.44 -0.87
C SER A 419 -36.07 -14.71 -1.23
N THR A 420 -36.10 -13.38 -1.19
CA THR A 420 -34.95 -12.49 -1.41
C THR A 420 -34.88 -11.50 -0.26
N VAL A 421 -33.76 -11.52 0.47
CA VAL A 421 -33.44 -10.51 1.49
C VAL A 421 -32.27 -9.71 0.96
N ASP A 422 -32.48 -8.41 0.75
CA ASP A 422 -31.41 -7.49 0.40
C ASP A 422 -30.74 -7.02 1.69
N ILE A 423 -29.60 -7.62 2.02
CA ILE A 423 -28.86 -7.27 3.25
C ILE A 423 -28.38 -5.84 3.14
N LYS A 424 -28.83 -4.99 4.06
CA LYS A 424 -28.44 -3.58 4.16
C LYS A 424 -27.58 -3.31 5.38
N TYR A 425 -26.69 -2.34 5.25
CA TYR A 425 -25.83 -1.87 6.35
C TYR A 425 -26.04 -0.38 6.58
N THR A 426 -26.17 0.04 7.83
CA THR A 426 -26.23 1.46 8.19
C THR A 426 -25.46 1.76 9.47
N THR A 427 -24.76 2.89 9.53
CA THR A 427 -24.03 3.32 10.75
C THR A 427 -24.78 4.42 11.46
N ASN A 428 -24.92 4.27 12.77
CA ASN A 428 -25.40 5.33 13.65
C ASN A 428 -24.27 6.33 13.94
N LEU A 429 -24.47 7.59 13.59
CA LEU A 429 -23.48 8.65 13.76
C LEU A 429 -23.23 9.04 15.22
N ASN A 430 -24.19 8.82 16.12
CA ASN A 430 -24.04 9.11 17.54
C ASN A 430 -23.22 8.03 18.28
N THR A 431 -23.36 6.76 17.92
CA THR A 431 -22.67 5.64 18.59
C THR A 431 -21.47 5.12 17.81
N GLY A 432 -21.38 5.39 16.51
CA GLY A 432 -20.38 4.81 15.61
C GLY A 432 -20.62 3.34 15.27
N ILE A 433 -21.73 2.76 15.73
CA ILE A 433 -22.05 1.34 15.55
C ILE A 433 -22.74 1.14 14.19
N GLN A 434 -22.28 0.14 13.43
CA GLN A 434 -22.93 -0.32 12.21
C GLN A 434 -23.95 -1.41 12.54
N TYR A 435 -25.13 -1.30 11.96
CA TYR A 435 -26.22 -2.27 12.05
C TYR A 435 -26.42 -2.94 10.70
N LYS A 436 -26.79 -4.22 10.74
CA LYS A 436 -27.12 -5.06 9.59
C LYS A 436 -28.62 -5.33 9.59
N TRP A 437 -29.26 -5.18 8.44
CA TRP A 437 -30.61 -5.67 8.19
C TRP A 437 -30.55 -7.15 7.79
N ASP A 438 -31.19 -8.02 8.55
CA ASP A 438 -31.23 -9.47 8.30
C ASP A 438 -32.54 -9.97 7.67
N GLY A 439 -33.44 -9.05 7.29
CA GLY A 439 -34.79 -9.35 6.81
C GLY A 439 -35.85 -9.34 7.89
N THR A 440 -35.46 -9.30 9.17
CA THR A 440 -36.42 -9.25 10.29
C THR A 440 -36.17 -8.07 11.23
N ALA A 441 -34.91 -7.76 11.51
CA ALA A 441 -34.51 -6.70 12.41
C ALA A 441 -33.14 -6.13 12.03
N TRP A 442 -32.82 -4.98 12.63
CA TRP A 442 -31.48 -4.42 12.61
C TRP A 442 -30.64 -5.03 13.74
N THR A 443 -29.64 -5.83 13.37
CA THR A 443 -28.75 -6.58 14.28
C THR A 443 -27.30 -6.07 14.24
N LEU A 444 -26.51 -6.43 15.24
CA LEU A 444 -25.09 -6.05 15.40
C LEU A 444 -24.15 -7.02 14.67
#